data_AF-A0A965GP51-F1
#
_entry.id   AF-A0A965GP51-F1
#
_cell.length_a   1.000
_cell.length_b   1.000
_cell.length_c   1.000
_cell.angle_alpha   90.00
_cell.angle_beta   90.00
_cell.angle_gamma   90.00
#
_symmetry.space_group_name_H-M   'P 1'
#
loop_
_entity.id
_entity.type
_entity.pdbx_description
1 polymer ?
#
loop_
_entity_poly.entity_id
_entity_poly.type
_entity_poly.pdbx_seq_one_letter_code
_entity_poly.pdbx_strand_id
1 'polypeptide(L)'
;MDVNKEGLLTEAAARVETVRGAANAEINTVTATLEKLDRQKHDPATDPAVRNKLVRHFDERLDQLHHLFPSPYFFRCDVKTDAGKIESWYFGKFQMMEQSIFSWMSPAARLRFSDIGDELRRKDQFMI
;
A
#
# COMPACT_ATOMS: atom_id res chain seq x y z
N MET A 1 -28.51 11.57 -9.28
CA MET A 1 -27.91 10.26 -9.63
C MET A 1 -28.02 9.39 -8.40
N ASP A 2 -28.84 8.34 -8.45
CA ASP A 2 -28.85 7.34 -7.37
C ASP A 2 -27.54 6.57 -7.42
N VAL A 3 -26.75 6.69 -6.36
CA VAL A 3 -25.51 5.95 -6.22
C VAL A 3 -25.87 4.49 -5.97
N ASN A 4 -25.41 3.58 -6.84
CA ASN A 4 -25.56 2.14 -6.63
C ASN A 4 -24.69 1.67 -5.45
N LYS A 5 -25.23 1.83 -4.23
CA LYS A 5 -24.53 1.52 -2.98
C LYS A 5 -24.13 0.04 -2.89
N GLU A 6 -24.97 -0.87 -3.39
CA GLU A 6 -24.69 -2.30 -3.39
C GLU A 6 -23.52 -2.65 -4.32
N GLY A 7 -23.47 -2.01 -5.50
CA GLY A 7 -22.35 -2.14 -6.42
C GLY A 7 -21.02 -1.67 -5.80
N LEU A 8 -21.03 -0.49 -5.16
CA LEU A 8 -19.85 0.04 -4.48
C LEU A 8 -19.37 -0.84 -3.32
N LEU A 9 -20.31 -1.39 -2.53
CA LEU A 9 -19.96 -2.30 -1.44
C LEU A 9 -19.35 -3.60 -1.96
N THR A 10 -19.91 -4.14 -3.04
CA THR A 10 -19.41 -5.37 -3.69
C THR A 10 -18.00 -5.17 -4.25
N GLU A 11 -17.77 -4.04 -4.93
CA GLU A 11 -16.46 -3.65 -5.45
C GLU A 11 -15.43 -3.49 -4.32
N ALA A 12 -15.80 -2.80 -3.24
CA ALA A 12 -14.93 -2.61 -2.08
C ALA A 12 -14.58 -3.94 -1.40
N ALA A 13 -15.56 -4.85 -1.23
CA ALA A 13 -15.33 -6.17 -0.64
C ALA A 13 -14.38 -7.01 -1.52
N ALA A 14 -14.62 -7.06 -2.83
CA ALA A 14 -13.75 -7.76 -3.78
C ALA A 14 -12.32 -7.20 -3.77
N ARG A 15 -12.19 -5.87 -3.65
CA ARG A 15 -10.88 -5.21 -3.55
C ARG A 15 -10.15 -5.59 -2.26
N VAL A 16 -10.83 -5.60 -1.11
CA VAL A 16 -10.24 -6.03 0.17
C VAL A 16 -9.72 -7.46 0.08
N GLU A 17 -10.48 -8.38 -0.48
CA GLU A 17 -10.04 -9.78 -0.65
C GLU A 17 -8.86 -9.91 -1.62
N THR A 18 -8.83 -9.12 -2.69
CA THR A 18 -7.67 -9.05 -3.59
C THR A 18 -6.40 -8.63 -2.85
N VAL A 19 -6.49 -7.58 -2.03
CA VAL A 19 -5.34 -7.08 -1.26
C VAL A 19 -4.94 -8.06 -0.17
N ARG A 20 -5.89 -8.72 0.50
CA ARG A 20 -5.61 -9.80 1.47
C ARG A 20 -4.87 -10.96 0.83
N GLY A 21 -5.28 -11.38 -0.36
CA GLY A 21 -4.57 -12.40 -1.13
C GLY A 21 -3.12 -12.00 -1.43
N ALA A 22 -2.91 -10.75 -1.89
CA ALA A 22 -1.58 -10.22 -2.16
C ALA A 22 -0.72 -10.12 -0.88
N ALA A 23 -1.30 -9.62 0.23
CA ALA A 23 -0.60 -9.51 1.51
C ALA A 23 -0.20 -10.89 2.04
N ASN A 24 -1.06 -11.90 1.92
CA ASN A 24 -0.74 -13.27 2.33
C ASN A 24 0.37 -13.89 1.47
N ALA A 25 0.37 -13.64 0.16
CA ALA A 25 1.45 -14.07 -0.73
C ALA A 25 2.80 -13.42 -0.35
N GLU A 26 2.78 -12.15 0.02
CA GLU A 26 3.97 -11.44 0.49
C GLU A 26 4.43 -11.96 1.86
N ILE A 27 3.52 -12.19 2.81
CA ILE A 27 3.81 -12.81 4.12
C ILE A 27 4.55 -14.14 3.93
N ASN A 28 4.07 -14.99 3.03
CA ASN A 28 4.72 -16.28 2.74
C ASN A 28 6.14 -16.08 2.18
N THR A 29 6.32 -15.10 1.29
CA THR A 29 7.62 -14.78 0.69
C THR A 29 8.62 -14.24 1.71
N VAL A 30 8.17 -13.32 2.57
CA VAL A 30 8.97 -12.74 3.66
C VAL A 30 9.34 -13.82 4.68
N THR A 31 8.39 -14.66 5.09
CA THR A 31 8.63 -15.78 6.01
C THR A 31 9.68 -16.75 5.45
N ALA A 32 9.53 -17.18 4.20
CA ALA A 32 10.51 -18.05 3.55
C ALA A 32 11.91 -17.39 3.43
N THR A 33 11.96 -16.06 3.34
CA THR A 33 13.21 -15.30 3.30
C THR A 33 13.88 -15.24 4.67
N LEU A 34 13.11 -15.00 5.73
CA LEU A 34 13.60 -15.06 7.12
C LEU A 34 14.15 -16.46 7.46
N GLU A 35 13.46 -17.52 7.07
CA GLU A 35 13.96 -18.90 7.24
C GLU A 35 15.27 -19.16 6.49
N LYS A 36 15.45 -18.59 5.29
CA LYS A 36 16.72 -18.68 4.55
C LYS A 36 17.84 -17.95 5.28
N LEU A 37 17.57 -16.75 5.80
CA LEU A 37 18.54 -15.96 6.56
C LEU A 37 18.93 -16.64 7.87
N ASP A 38 17.99 -17.30 8.55
CA ASP A 38 18.28 -18.07 9.76
C ASP A 38 19.20 -19.26 9.48
N ARG A 39 19.00 -19.98 8.36
CA ARG A 39 19.91 -21.05 7.92
C ARG A 39 21.33 -20.55 7.62
N GLN A 40 21.48 -19.31 7.18
CA GLN A 40 22.77 -18.67 6.91
C GLN A 40 23.49 -18.17 8.18
N LYS A 41 22.88 -18.33 9.36
CA LYS A 41 23.45 -17.83 10.63
C LYS A 41 24.86 -18.35 10.92
N HIS A 42 25.14 -19.59 10.51
CA HIS A 42 26.42 -20.28 10.73
C HIS A 42 27.31 -20.37 9.48
N ASP A 43 26.90 -19.75 8.37
CA ASP A 43 27.69 -19.75 7.14
C ASP A 43 28.91 -18.81 7.30
N PRO A 44 30.15 -19.31 7.21
CA PRO A 44 31.36 -18.49 7.32
C PRO A 44 31.47 -17.41 6.25
N ALA A 45 30.80 -17.57 5.11
CA ALA A 45 30.79 -16.59 4.02
C ALA A 45 29.78 -15.45 4.24
N THR A 46 28.91 -15.55 5.24
CA THR A 46 27.86 -14.56 5.51
C THR A 46 28.35 -13.49 6.48
N ASP A 47 28.31 -12.23 6.06
CA ASP A 47 28.53 -11.08 6.95
C ASP A 47 27.40 -10.98 8.00
N PRO A 48 27.70 -11.12 9.31
CA PRO A 48 26.68 -11.08 10.36
C PRO A 48 25.94 -9.74 10.47
N ALA A 49 26.61 -8.61 10.18
CA ALA A 49 26.01 -7.29 10.28
C ALA A 49 24.99 -7.07 9.15
N VAL A 50 25.34 -7.47 7.92
CA VAL A 50 24.43 -7.43 6.78
C VAL A 50 23.22 -8.33 7.03
N ARG A 51 23.46 -9.58 7.45
CA ARG A 51 22.39 -10.53 7.76
C ARG A 51 21.45 -9.99 8.84
N ASN A 52 21.96 -9.49 9.96
CA ASN A 52 21.13 -8.96 11.04
C ASN A 52 20.29 -7.75 10.59
N LYS A 53 20.84 -6.89 9.72
CA LYS A 53 20.09 -5.77 9.13
C LYS A 53 18.95 -6.26 8.24
N LEU A 54 19.19 -7.30 7.44
CA LEU A 54 18.16 -7.92 6.59
C LEU A 54 17.07 -8.59 7.42
N VAL A 55 17.43 -9.37 8.44
CA VAL A 55 16.46 -10.00 9.35
C VAL A 55 15.55 -8.96 9.96
N ARG A 56 16.12 -7.90 10.57
CA ARG A 56 15.32 -6.81 11.15
C ARG A 56 14.38 -6.17 10.13
N HIS A 57 14.87 -5.91 8.91
CA HIS A 57 14.04 -5.33 7.85
C HIS A 57 12.84 -6.22 7.47
N PHE A 58 13.07 -7.53 7.35
CA PHE A 58 12.01 -8.48 6.99
C PHE A 58 11.05 -8.76 8.16
N ASP A 59 11.53 -8.78 9.40
CA ASP A 59 10.67 -8.86 10.60
C ASP A 59 9.74 -7.64 10.69
N GLU A 60 10.30 -6.43 10.51
CA GLU A 60 9.51 -5.20 10.46
C GLU A 60 8.47 -5.27 9.33
N ARG A 61 8.84 -5.76 8.15
CA ARG A 61 7.88 -5.90 7.04
C ARG A 61 6.79 -6.94 7.35
N LEU A 62 7.14 -8.05 7.99
CA LEU A 62 6.18 -9.08 8.37
C LEU A 62 5.15 -8.53 9.36
N ASP A 63 5.59 -7.77 10.37
CA ASP A 63 4.70 -7.10 11.32
C ASP A 63 3.77 -6.08 10.62
N GLN A 64 4.31 -5.30 9.67
CA GLN A 64 3.50 -4.38 8.86
C GLN A 64 2.42 -5.10 8.06
N LEU A 65 2.75 -6.24 7.44
CA LEU A 65 1.81 -7.03 6.66
C LEU A 65 0.72 -7.66 7.53
N HIS A 66 1.06 -8.13 8.73
CA HIS A 66 0.07 -8.62 9.70
C HIS A 66 -0.90 -7.54 10.16
N HIS A 67 -0.43 -6.30 10.31
CA HIS A 67 -1.30 -5.15 10.59
C HIS A 67 -2.16 -4.74 9.38
N LEU A 68 -1.65 -4.90 8.15
CA LEU A 68 -2.34 -4.52 6.93
C LEU A 68 -3.43 -5.54 6.55
N PHE A 69 -3.20 -6.83 6.75
CA PHE A 69 -4.14 -7.90 6.39
C PHE A 69 -5.59 -7.72 6.90
N PRO A 70 -5.86 -7.41 8.18
CA PRO A 70 -7.23 -7.28 8.66
C PRO A 70 -7.95 -6.06 8.09
N SER A 71 -7.23 -4.95 7.85
CA SER A 71 -7.76 -3.68 7.37
C SER A 71 -6.77 -3.02 6.41
N PRO A 72 -6.76 -3.41 5.11
CA PRO A 72 -5.68 -3.03 4.20
C PRO A 72 -5.58 -1.54 3.88
N TYR A 73 -6.72 -0.86 3.84
CA TYR A 73 -6.82 0.58 3.67
C TYR A 73 -8.11 1.08 4.33
N PHE A 74 -8.17 2.36 4.63
CA PHE A 74 -9.33 3.01 5.24
C PHE A 74 -9.83 4.23 4.46
N PHE A 75 -9.15 4.58 3.36
CA PHE A 75 -9.55 5.66 2.47
C PHE A 75 -9.19 5.33 1.01
N ARG A 76 -10.06 5.72 0.08
CA ARG A 76 -9.85 5.63 -1.38
C ARG A 76 -10.09 7.02 -1.97
N CYS A 77 -9.24 7.46 -2.90
CA CYS A 77 -9.55 8.56 -3.80
C CYS A 77 -9.28 8.15 -5.25
N ASP A 78 -10.06 8.72 -6.16
CA ASP A 78 -9.83 8.59 -7.59
C ASP A 78 -9.14 9.87 -8.06
N VAL A 79 -7.89 9.74 -8.52
CA VAL A 79 -7.02 10.85 -8.92
C VAL A 79 -6.94 10.87 -10.44
N LYS A 80 -7.05 12.06 -11.04
CA LYS A 80 -6.84 12.23 -12.47
C LYS A 80 -5.38 12.63 -12.71
N THR A 81 -4.64 11.81 -13.43
CA THR A 81 -3.26 12.12 -13.78
C THR A 81 -3.20 13.15 -14.91
N ASP A 82 -2.02 13.77 -15.11
CA ASP A 82 -1.77 14.71 -16.22
C ASP A 82 -2.06 14.10 -17.60
N ALA A 83 -1.91 12.78 -17.73
CA ALA A 83 -2.25 12.02 -18.93
C ALA A 83 -3.76 11.84 -19.14
N GLY A 84 -4.60 12.39 -18.24
CA GLY A 84 -6.05 12.28 -18.27
C GLY A 84 -6.61 10.94 -17.78
N LYS A 85 -5.75 10.04 -17.28
CA LYS A 85 -6.16 8.72 -16.75
C LYS A 85 -6.64 8.87 -15.31
N ILE A 86 -7.76 8.22 -15.00
CA ILE A 86 -8.26 8.11 -13.62
C ILE A 86 -7.63 6.88 -12.97
N GLU A 87 -7.01 7.08 -11.82
CA GLU A 87 -6.39 6.02 -11.02
C GLU A 87 -6.94 6.03 -9.60
N SER A 88 -7.31 4.86 -9.09
CA SER A 88 -7.76 4.72 -7.71
C SER A 88 -6.55 4.53 -6.79
N TRP A 89 -6.37 5.46 -5.88
CA TRP A 89 -5.35 5.42 -4.84
C TRP A 89 -5.99 5.05 -3.50
N TYR A 90 -5.31 4.20 -2.75
CA TYR A 90 -5.77 3.69 -1.47
C TYR A 90 -4.81 4.11 -0.36
N PHE A 91 -5.32 4.34 0.85
CA PHE A 91 -4.49 4.79 1.97
C PHE A 91 -4.72 3.91 3.19
N GLY A 92 -3.63 3.34 3.69
CA GLY A 92 -3.60 2.45 4.85
C GLY A 92 -2.55 2.85 5.88
N LYS A 93 -2.47 2.12 6.99
CA LYS A 93 -1.45 2.35 8.02
C LYS A 93 -0.03 2.16 7.48
N PHE A 94 0.15 1.11 6.69
CA PHE A 94 1.40 0.77 6.01
C PHE A 94 1.18 0.74 4.49
N GLN A 95 2.26 0.91 3.73
CA GLN A 95 2.20 0.95 2.28
C GLN A 95 2.29 -0.46 1.66
N MET A 96 1.65 -0.61 0.50
CA MET A 96 1.75 -1.76 -0.40
C MET A 96 1.58 -1.24 -1.84
N MET A 97 2.70 -0.88 -2.46
CA MET A 97 2.72 -0.09 -3.70
C MET A 97 2.19 -0.85 -4.91
N GLU A 98 2.41 -2.17 -4.95
CA GLU A 98 1.89 -3.08 -5.97
C GLU A 98 0.35 -3.13 -5.96
N GLN A 99 -0.27 -2.71 -4.85
CA GLN A 99 -1.71 -2.59 -4.68
C GLN A 99 -2.17 -1.12 -4.62
N SER A 100 -1.32 -0.16 -4.99
CA SER A 100 -1.61 1.28 -4.93
C SER A 100 -2.08 1.74 -3.54
N ILE A 101 -1.59 1.07 -2.48
CA ILE A 101 -1.85 1.44 -1.09
C ILE A 101 -0.68 2.27 -0.58
N PHE A 102 -0.95 3.54 -0.35
CA PHE A 102 -0.01 4.49 0.23
C PHE A 102 -0.11 4.48 1.75
N SER A 103 1.00 4.76 2.43
CA SER A 103 0.95 5.04 3.86
C SER A 103 0.16 6.32 4.12
N TRP A 104 -0.66 6.31 5.16
CA TRP A 104 -1.36 7.47 5.68
C TRP A 104 -0.45 8.62 6.14
N MET A 105 0.85 8.35 6.33
CA MET A 105 1.87 9.35 6.65
C MET A 105 2.58 9.91 5.41
N SER A 106 2.30 9.37 4.22
CA SER A 106 2.93 9.84 2.98
C SER A 106 2.47 11.25 2.60
N PRO A 107 3.26 12.03 1.86
CA PRO A 107 2.83 13.34 1.34
C PRO A 107 1.54 13.26 0.52
N ALA A 108 1.34 12.18 -0.25
CA ALA A 108 0.13 11.91 -1.02
C ALA A 108 -1.13 11.83 -0.14
N ALA A 109 -0.97 11.47 1.14
CA ALA A 109 -2.09 11.34 2.08
C ALA A 109 -2.73 12.69 2.44
N ARG A 110 -2.09 13.81 2.06
CA ARG A 110 -2.67 15.16 2.12
C ARG A 110 -3.92 15.32 1.25
N LEU A 111 -4.05 14.53 0.18
CA LEU A 111 -5.22 14.54 -0.70
C LEU A 111 -6.54 14.29 0.05
N ARG A 112 -6.49 13.64 1.22
CA ARG A 112 -7.64 13.42 2.11
C ARG A 112 -8.19 14.70 2.74
N PHE A 113 -7.36 15.74 2.81
CA PHE A 113 -7.70 17.03 3.41
C PHE A 113 -7.81 18.13 2.36
N SER A 114 -7.55 17.82 1.09
CA SER A 114 -7.73 18.75 -0.03
C SER A 114 -9.20 18.91 -0.35
N ASP A 115 -9.59 20.11 -0.78
CA ASP A 115 -10.93 20.35 -1.28
C ASP A 115 -11.19 19.45 -2.50
N ILE A 116 -12.26 18.65 -2.40
CA ILE A 116 -12.73 17.83 -3.51
C ILE A 116 -13.36 18.80 -4.53
N GLY A 117 -12.58 19.34 -5.47
CA GLY A 117 -13.18 20.29 -6.41
C GLY A 117 -12.34 20.97 -7.49
N ASP A 118 -11.02 21.13 -7.37
CA ASP A 118 -10.30 21.98 -8.34
C ASP A 118 -9.78 21.27 -9.59
N GLU A 119 -9.41 19.98 -9.52
CA GLU A 119 -8.93 19.25 -10.73
C GLU A 119 -10.05 18.80 -11.69
N LEU A 120 -11.32 18.98 -11.29
CA LEU A 120 -12.49 18.78 -12.14
C LEU A 120 -13.01 20.10 -12.77
N ARG A 121 -12.48 21.26 -12.38
CA ARG A 121 -12.76 22.54 -13.02
C ARG A 121 -11.49 23.14 -13.58
N ARG A 122 -11.35 23.01 -14.90
CA ARG A 122 -10.52 23.84 -15.76
C ARG A 122 -10.45 25.27 -15.20
N LYS A 123 -9.31 25.67 -14.65
CA LYS A 123 -8.92 27.07 -14.55
C LYS A 123 -7.51 27.20 -15.05
N ASP A 124 -7.43 27.64 -16.30
CA ASP A 124 -6.32 28.41 -16.79
C ASP A 124 -6.02 29.51 -15.76
N GLN A 125 -4.91 29.42 -15.03
CA GLN A 125 -4.28 30.61 -14.49
C GLN A 125 -2.78 30.41 -14.32
N PHE A 126 -2.07 31.08 -15.22
CA PHE A 126 -0.65 31.42 -15.14
C PHE A 126 -0.34 32.37 -13.96
N MET A 127 0.91 32.31 -13.51
CA MET A 127 1.72 33.28 -12.73
C MET A 127 1.30 33.49 -11.26
N ILE A 128 2.25 33.53 -10.31
CA ILE A 128 3.56 34.22 -10.31
C ILE A 128 4.71 33.28 -9.94
#